data_AF-A0A9E0KRX5-F1
#
_entry.id   AF-A0A9E0KRX5-F1
#
_cell.length_a   1.000
_cell.length_b   1.000
_cell.length_c   1.000
_cell.angle_alpha   90.00
_cell.angle_beta   90.00
_cell.angle_gamma   90.00
#
_symmetry.space_group_name_H-M   'P 1'
#
loop_
_entity.id
_entity.type
_entity.pdbx_description
1 polymer ?
#
loop_
_entity_poly.entity_id
_entity_poly.type
_entity_poly.pdbx_seq_one_letter_code
_entity_poly.pdbx_strand_id
1 'polypeptide(L)'
;MNTPPASKRLFAVRIVQWGVMGLALWNLGRAVALGREIGRLADLGLHLIPDPRLRLAFSAGWVILFMAAFVVLRRRKPWSPLFIPFLLVLYGVYEIGMIMIYTPEPPAFLPVSIYIVFVGFVSWVMWRSSRLSATSSQGDY
;
A
#
# COMPACT_ATOMS: atom_id res chain seq x y z
N MET A 1 -8.28 28.64 13.90
CA MET A 1 -7.75 27.46 13.18
C MET A 1 -8.65 27.23 11.98
N ASN A 2 -8.20 27.52 10.76
CA ASN A 2 -9.06 27.41 9.57
C ASN A 2 -9.25 25.93 9.24
N THR A 3 -10.41 25.38 9.58
CA THR A 3 -10.83 24.09 9.06
C THR A 3 -10.83 24.19 7.54
N PRO A 4 -10.13 23.28 6.83
CA PRO A 4 -10.17 23.30 5.38
C PRO A 4 -11.63 23.17 4.93
N PRO A 5 -12.07 23.95 3.93
CA PRO A 5 -13.45 23.90 3.45
C PRO A 5 -13.81 22.45 3.10
N ALA A 6 -15.05 22.04 3.43
CA ALA A 6 -15.51 20.66 3.33
C ALA A 6 -15.24 20.00 1.95
N SER A 7 -15.18 20.80 0.88
CA SER A 7 -14.82 20.39 -0.47
C SER A 7 -13.39 19.82 -0.58
N LYS A 8 -12.39 20.45 0.05
CA LYS A 8 -10.98 20.00 0.00
C LYS A 8 -10.79 18.65 0.69
N ARG A 9 -11.51 18.41 1.79
CA ARG A 9 -11.47 17.13 2.52
C ARG A 9 -12.07 15.99 1.70
N LEU A 10 -13.17 16.23 0.99
CA LEU A 10 -13.79 15.24 0.11
C LEU A 10 -12.90 14.89 -1.08
N PHE A 11 -12.18 15.86 -1.63
CA PHE A 11 -11.23 15.65 -2.72
C PHE A 11 -10.05 14.77 -2.29
N ALA A 12 -9.43 15.05 -1.15
CA ALA A 12 -8.32 14.24 -0.63
C ALA A 12 -8.73 12.78 -0.38
N VAL A 13 -9.91 12.55 0.20
CA VAL A 13 -10.45 11.19 0.41
C VAL A 13 -10.65 10.46 -0.93
N ARG A 14 -11.14 11.15 -1.95
CA ARG A 14 -11.29 10.57 -3.30
C ARG A 14 -9.94 10.19 -3.91
N ILE A 15 -8.92 11.03 -3.78
CA ILE A 15 -7.57 10.71 -4.27
C ILE A 15 -7.03 9.45 -3.59
N VAL A 16 -7.11 9.37 -2.26
CA VAL A 16 -6.64 8.19 -1.51
C VAL A 16 -7.41 6.95 -1.94
N GLN A 17 -8.74 7.07 -2.10
CA GLN A 17 -9.58 5.97 -2.52
C GLN A 17 -9.22 5.47 -3.94
N TRP A 18 -8.99 6.38 -4.88
CA TRP A 18 -8.51 6.03 -6.23
C TRP A 18 -7.10 5.44 -6.21
N GLY A 19 -6.21 5.94 -5.37
CA GLY A 19 -4.87 5.39 -5.17
C GLY A 19 -4.89 3.95 -4.67
N VAL A 20 -5.70 3.67 -3.63
CA VAL A 20 -5.88 2.31 -3.10
C VAL A 20 -6.48 1.37 -4.16
N MET A 21 -7.46 1.83 -4.93
CA MET A 21 -8.00 1.05 -6.05
C MET A 21 -6.95 0.78 -7.13
N GLY A 22 -6.16 1.79 -7.48
CA GLY A 22 -5.05 1.66 -8.42
C GLY A 22 -4.03 0.62 -7.96
N LEU A 23 -3.67 0.62 -6.68
CA LEU A 23 -2.78 -0.38 -6.08
C LEU A 23 -3.39 -1.80 -6.11
N ALA A 24 -4.69 -1.93 -5.87
CA ALA A 24 -5.38 -3.21 -6.00
C ALA A 24 -5.30 -3.73 -7.45
N LEU A 25 -5.62 -2.89 -8.42
CA LEU A 25 -5.56 -3.24 -9.85
C LEU A 25 -4.13 -3.57 -10.30
N TRP A 26 -3.14 -2.82 -9.82
CA TRP A 26 -1.73 -3.10 -10.08
C TRP A 26 -1.32 -4.49 -9.58
N ASN A 27 -1.66 -4.83 -8.33
CA ASN A 27 -1.38 -6.15 -7.77
C ASN A 27 -2.16 -7.26 -8.47
N LEU A 28 -3.38 -6.98 -8.94
CA LEU A 28 -4.16 -7.93 -9.72
C LEU A 28 -3.49 -8.21 -11.07
N GLY A 29 -3.00 -7.17 -11.75
CA GLY A 29 -2.21 -7.31 -12.96
C GLY A 29 -0.97 -8.17 -12.73
N ARG A 30 -0.22 -7.93 -11.64
CA ARG A 30 0.94 -8.76 -11.26
C ARG A 30 0.54 -10.21 -10.99
N ALA A 31 -0.54 -10.44 -10.24
CA ALA A 31 -1.01 -11.79 -9.94
C ALA A 31 -1.42 -12.56 -11.20
N VAL A 32 -2.14 -11.90 -12.12
CA VAL A 32 -2.53 -12.50 -13.41
C VAL A 32 -1.31 -12.81 -14.27
N ALA A 33 -0.34 -11.89 -14.35
CA ALA A 33 0.90 -12.11 -15.10
C ALA A 33 1.69 -13.30 -14.53
N LEU A 34 1.92 -13.32 -13.21
CA LEU A 34 2.61 -14.41 -12.53
C LEU A 34 1.88 -15.75 -12.65
N GLY A 35 0.55 -15.76 -12.56
CA GLY A 35 -0.24 -16.98 -12.74
C GLY A 35 -0.08 -17.59 -14.13
N ARG A 36 0.06 -16.76 -15.18
CA ARG A 36 0.33 -17.22 -16.55
C ARG A 36 1.76 -17.73 -16.73
N GLU A 37 2.73 -17.12 -16.05
CA GLU A 37 4.15 -17.49 -16.16
C GLU A 37 4.51 -18.72 -15.32
N ILE A 38 3.92 -18.89 -14.14
CA ILE A 38 4.21 -20.01 -13.23
C ILE A 38 3.98 -21.36 -13.89
N GLY A 39 2.93 -21.50 -14.71
CA GLY A 39 2.69 -22.74 -15.46
C GLY A 39 3.87 -23.09 -16.36
N ARG A 40 4.37 -22.11 -17.13
CA ARG A 40 5.52 -22.28 -18.03
C ARG A 40 6.82 -22.56 -17.29
N LEU A 41 7.02 -21.93 -16.13
CA LEU A 41 8.21 -22.12 -15.29
C LEU A 41 8.23 -23.48 -14.59
N ALA A 42 7.06 -23.98 -14.18
CA ALA A 42 6.91 -25.31 -13.60
C ALA A 42 7.25 -26.41 -14.61
N ASP A 43 6.85 -26.24 -15.87
CA ASP A 43 7.14 -27.19 -16.96
C ASP A 43 8.64 -27.29 -17.27
N LEU A 44 9.41 -26.22 -17.01
CA LEU A 44 10.86 -26.18 -17.22
C LEU A 44 11.67 -26.78 -16.07
N GLY A 45 11.04 -27.23 -14.98
CA GLY A 45 11.71 -27.84 -13.83
C GLY A 45 12.66 -26.88 -13.08
N LEU A 46 12.56 -25.57 -13.34
CA LEU A 46 13.41 -24.56 -12.71
C LEU A 46 12.89 -24.27 -11.30
N HIS A 47 13.61 -24.79 -10.29
CA HIS A 47 13.43 -24.39 -8.90
C HIS A 47 14.00 -22.98 -8.70
N LEU A 48 13.23 -21.97 -9.11
CA LEU A 48 13.56 -20.57 -8.90
C LEU A 48 13.44 -20.23 -7.42
N ILE A 49 14.53 -19.73 -6.84
CA ILE A 49 14.55 -19.19 -5.48
C ILE A 49 14.59 -17.66 -5.59
N PRO A 50 13.62 -16.93 -5.00
CA PRO A 50 12.48 -17.42 -4.21
C PRO A 50 11.31 -17.92 -5.06
N ASP A 51 10.54 -18.86 -4.49
CA ASP A 51 9.42 -19.52 -5.15
C ASP A 51 8.40 -18.51 -5.70
N PRO A 52 8.16 -18.48 -7.03
CA PRO A 52 7.22 -17.55 -7.66
C PRO A 52 5.78 -17.73 -7.15
N ARG A 53 5.41 -18.91 -6.61
CA ARG A 53 4.09 -19.15 -5.99
C ARG A 53 3.88 -18.29 -4.75
N LEU A 54 4.92 -18.06 -3.94
CA LEU A 54 4.85 -17.16 -2.79
C LEU A 54 4.58 -15.74 -3.24
N ARG A 55 5.28 -15.28 -4.28
CA ARG A 55 5.06 -13.95 -4.87
C ARG A 55 3.64 -13.79 -5.41
N LEU A 56 3.09 -14.82 -6.07
CA LEU A 56 1.70 -14.84 -6.50
C LEU A 56 0.74 -14.73 -5.30
N ALA A 57 0.96 -15.53 -4.25
CA ALA A 57 0.14 -15.50 -3.05
C ALA A 57 0.17 -14.13 -2.37
N PHE A 58 1.35 -13.49 -2.27
CA PHE A 58 1.47 -12.14 -1.74
C PHE A 58 0.74 -11.11 -2.62
N SER A 59 0.91 -11.14 -3.94
CA SER A 59 0.18 -10.24 -4.84
C SER A 59 -1.34 -10.41 -4.70
N ALA A 60 -1.85 -11.64 -4.68
CA ALA A 60 -3.27 -11.91 -4.48
C ALA A 60 -3.76 -11.43 -3.09
N GLY A 61 -2.97 -11.66 -2.04
CA GLY A 61 -3.25 -11.15 -0.70
C GLY A 61 -3.36 -9.63 -0.65
N TRP A 62 -2.45 -8.92 -1.31
CA TRP A 62 -2.48 -7.46 -1.42
C TRP A 62 -3.69 -6.94 -2.20
N VAL A 63 -4.14 -7.63 -3.26
CA VAL A 63 -5.40 -7.30 -3.93
C VAL A 63 -6.57 -7.33 -2.94
N ILE A 64 -6.69 -8.41 -2.18
CA ILE A 64 -7.77 -8.58 -1.20
C ILE A 64 -7.70 -7.48 -0.14
N LEU A 65 -6.52 -7.21 0.41
CA LEU A 65 -6.31 -6.18 1.43
C LEU A 65 -6.67 -4.79 0.91
N PHE A 66 -6.25 -4.41 -0.30
CA PHE A 66 -6.57 -3.11 -0.86
C PHE A 66 -8.04 -2.99 -1.27
N MET A 67 -8.67 -4.06 -1.75
CA MET A 67 -10.12 -4.07 -1.99
C MET A 67 -10.91 -3.89 -0.69
N ALA A 68 -10.51 -4.57 0.39
CA ALA A 68 -11.09 -4.39 1.71
C ALA A 68 -10.90 -2.95 2.21
N ALA A 69 -9.70 -2.39 2.06
CA ALA A 69 -9.36 -1.01 2.39
C ALA A 69 -10.25 0.00 1.62
N PHE A 70 -10.46 -0.22 0.32
CA PHE A 70 -11.35 0.60 -0.51
C PHE A 70 -12.80 0.56 0.01
N VAL A 71 -13.31 -0.62 0.36
CA VAL A 71 -14.66 -0.77 0.92
C VAL A 71 -14.77 -0.06 2.27
N VAL A 72 -13.76 -0.19 3.14
CA VAL A 72 -13.68 0.47 4.45
C VAL A 72 -13.69 1.99 4.31
N LEU A 73 -12.90 2.55 3.38
CA LEU A 73 -12.90 3.97 3.02
C LEU A 73 -14.28 4.43 2.54
N ARG A 74 -14.93 3.65 1.64
CA ARG A 74 -16.26 3.98 1.11
C ARG A 74 -17.34 3.98 2.21
N ARG A 75 -17.22 3.07 3.18
CA ARG A 75 -18.12 2.98 4.35
C ARG A 75 -17.80 3.98 5.46
N ARG A 76 -16.78 4.84 5.29
CA ARG A 76 -16.37 5.90 6.24
C ARG A 76 -16.19 5.37 7.68
N LYS A 77 -15.64 4.17 7.85
CA LYS A 77 -15.46 3.57 9.18
C LYS A 77 -14.48 4.39 10.03
N PRO A 78 -14.66 4.47 11.36
CA PRO A 78 -13.84 5.31 12.25
C PRO A 78 -12.37 4.92 12.30
N TRP A 79 -12.02 3.68 11.94
CA TRP A 79 -10.63 3.18 11.95
C TRP A 79 -9.87 3.36 10.63
N SER A 80 -10.57 3.79 9.57
CA SER A 80 -9.98 4.09 8.25
C SER A 80 -8.75 5.01 8.29
N PRO A 81 -8.71 6.11 9.07
CA PRO A 81 -7.57 7.04 9.06
C PRO A 81 -6.27 6.43 9.62
N LEU A 82 -6.33 5.37 10.42
CA LEU A 82 -5.14 4.66 10.91
C LEU A 82 -4.80 3.46 10.01
N PHE A 83 -5.82 2.69 9.63
CA PHE A 83 -5.65 1.45 8.88
C PHE A 83 -5.04 1.67 7.48
N ILE A 84 -5.54 2.66 6.74
CA ILE A 84 -5.09 2.91 5.36
C ILE A 84 -3.59 3.25 5.29
N PRO A 85 -3.10 4.25 6.04
CA PRO A 85 -1.70 4.59 5.94
C PRO A 85 -0.77 3.50 6.55
N PHE A 86 -1.22 2.75 7.57
CA PHE A 86 -0.50 1.55 8.02
C PHE A 86 -0.35 0.51 6.90
N LEU A 87 -1.44 0.24 6.18
CA LEU A 87 -1.45 -0.70 5.06
C LEU A 87 -0.51 -0.24 3.93
N LEU A 88 -0.47 1.06 3.64
CA LEU A 88 0.44 1.64 2.64
C LEU A 88 1.91 1.52 3.05
N VAL A 89 2.24 1.73 4.33
CA VAL A 89 3.60 1.53 4.85
C VAL A 89 4.02 0.06 4.70
N LEU A 90 3.18 -0.86 5.14
CA LEU A 90 3.47 -2.30 5.05
C LEU A 90 3.65 -2.74 3.58
N TYR A 91 2.83 -2.21 2.67
CA TYR A 91 2.97 -2.45 1.24
C TYR A 91 4.28 -1.89 0.68
N GLY A 92 4.68 -0.67 1.07
CA GLY A 92 5.95 -0.09 0.67
C GLY A 92 7.15 -0.91 1.12
N VAL A 93 7.15 -1.39 2.37
CA VAL A 93 8.19 -2.30 2.89
C VAL A 93 8.24 -3.59 2.07
N TYR A 94 7.08 -4.18 1.77
CA TYR A 94 6.99 -5.36 0.92
C TYR A 94 7.58 -5.11 -0.47
N GLU A 95 7.20 -4.02 -1.16
CA GLU A 95 7.71 -3.72 -2.50
C GLU A 95 9.23 -3.49 -2.50
N ILE A 96 9.76 -2.77 -1.51
CA ILE A 96 11.22 -2.59 -1.35
C ILE A 96 11.91 -3.95 -1.20
N GLY A 97 11.39 -4.82 -0.31
CA GLY A 97 11.94 -6.15 -0.10
C GLY A 97 11.91 -7.00 -1.38
N MET A 98 10.81 -6.94 -2.13
CA MET A 98 10.67 -7.65 -3.40
C MET A 98 11.64 -7.12 -4.46
N ILE A 99 11.86 -5.82 -4.53
CA ILE A 99 12.85 -5.21 -5.43
C ILE A 99 14.26 -5.70 -5.07
N MET A 100 14.63 -5.70 -3.79
CA MET A 100 15.95 -6.17 -3.35
C MET A 100 16.20 -7.65 -3.65
N ILE A 101 15.17 -8.49 -3.53
CA ILE A 101 15.30 -9.94 -3.71
C ILE A 101 15.32 -10.35 -5.19
N TYR A 102 14.53 -9.69 -6.04
CA TYR A 102 14.33 -10.10 -7.43
C TYR A 102 15.10 -9.26 -8.46
N THR A 103 15.83 -8.23 -8.04
CA THR A 103 16.68 -7.45 -8.95
C THR A 103 18.12 -7.98 -8.86
N PRO A 104 18.69 -8.53 -9.95
CA PRO A 104 20.02 -9.13 -9.94
C PRO A 104 21.15 -8.09 -9.84
N GLU A 105 20.89 -6.85 -10.22
CA GLU A 105 21.80 -5.72 -10.04
C GLU A 105 21.41 -4.88 -8.82
N PRO A 106 22.35 -4.15 -8.19
CA PRO A 106 22.01 -3.21 -7.11
C PRO A 106 20.85 -2.35 -7.58
N PRO A 107 19.71 -2.37 -6.85
CA PRO A 107 18.50 -1.75 -7.33
C PRO A 107 18.77 -0.28 -7.60
N ALA A 108 18.34 0.18 -8.78
CA ALA A 108 18.51 1.57 -9.16
C ALA A 108 18.04 2.45 -7.99
N PHE A 109 18.86 3.43 -7.61
CA PHE A 109 18.61 4.31 -6.46
C PHE A 109 17.20 4.94 -6.52
N LEU A 110 16.70 5.17 -7.73
CA LEU A 110 15.46 5.88 -8.02
C LEU A 110 14.19 5.15 -7.53
N PRO A 111 13.90 3.88 -7.90
CA PRO A 111 12.74 3.17 -7.35
C PRO A 111 12.78 3.00 -5.83
N VAL A 112 13.94 2.70 -5.24
CA VAL A 112 14.07 2.53 -3.79
C VAL A 112 13.82 3.86 -3.05
N SER A 113 14.42 4.96 -3.53
CA SER A 113 14.24 6.28 -2.92
C SER A 113 12.79 6.79 -3.02
N ILE A 114 12.08 6.53 -4.12
CA ILE A 114 10.65 6.86 -4.24
C ILE A 114 9.84 6.16 -3.15
N TYR A 115 10.07 4.86 -2.92
CA TYR A 115 9.35 4.13 -1.88
C TYR A 115 9.73 4.58 -0.47
N ILE A 116 11.01 4.90 -0.21
CA ILE A 116 11.45 5.44 1.09
C ILE A 116 10.77 6.78 1.36
N VAL A 117 10.76 7.69 0.37
CA VAL A 117 10.09 8.99 0.49
C VAL A 117 8.58 8.80 0.71
N PHE A 118 7.96 7.88 -0.02
CA PHE A 118 6.55 7.55 0.14
C PHE A 118 6.23 7.04 1.55
N VAL A 119 6.97 6.04 2.05
CA VAL A 119 6.79 5.47 3.40
C VAL A 119 7.03 6.54 4.47
N GLY A 120 8.09 7.34 4.33
CA GLY A 120 8.40 8.43 5.24
C GLY A 120 7.29 9.49 5.28
N PHE A 121 6.79 9.89 4.11
CA PHE A 121 5.69 10.85 4.00
C PHE A 121 4.40 10.33 4.64
N VAL A 122 4.00 9.08 4.34
CA VAL A 122 2.79 8.46 4.91
C VAL A 122 2.92 8.33 6.43
N SER A 123 4.07 7.88 6.93
CA SER A 123 4.34 7.75 8.37
C SER A 123 4.29 9.11 9.09
N TRP A 124 4.87 10.15 8.48
CA TRP A 124 4.81 11.51 9.02
C TRP A 124 3.38 12.05 9.09
N VAL A 125 2.56 11.81 8.07
CA VAL A 125 1.14 12.19 8.06
C VAL A 125 0.35 11.47 9.17
N MET A 126 0.61 10.17 9.39
CA MET A 126 -0.01 9.41 10.49
C MET A 126 0.34 9.97 11.86
N TRP A 127 1.63 10.25 12.09
CA TRP A 127 2.12 10.81 13.33
C TRP A 127 1.54 12.19 13.62
N ARG A 128 1.40 13.03 12.59
CA ARG A 128 0.76 14.35 12.74
C ARG A 128 -0.73 14.24 13.08
N SER A 129 -1.43 13.30 12.45
CA SER A 129 -2.87 13.10 12.65
C SER A 129 -3.19 12.61 14.06
N SER A 130 -2.36 11.72 14.62
CA SER A 130 -2.51 11.20 15.99
C SER A 130 -2.27 12.27 17.07
N ARG A 131 -1.33 13.21 16.86
CA ARG A 131 -1.13 14.34 17.79
C ARG A 131 -2.33 15.27 17.89
N LEU A 132 -3.01 15.54 16.78
CA LEU A 132 -4.16 16.45 16.75
C LEU A 132 -5.36 15.89 17.52
N SER A 133 -5.56 14.58 17.49
CA SER A 133 -6.62 13.90 18.25
C SER A 133 -6.37 13.87 19.76
N ALA A 134 -5.10 13.88 20.20
CA ALA A 134 -4.75 13.91 21.62
C ALA A 134 -5.01 15.29 22.26
N THR A 135 -4.74 16.37 21.51
CA THR A 135 -4.99 17.74 21.99
C THR A 135 -6.47 18.11 22.09
N SER A 136 -7.36 17.49 21.31
CA SER A 136 -8.80 17.78 21.39
C SER A 136 -9.49 17.17 22.60
N SER A 137 -8.93 16.13 23.23
CA SER A 137 -9.54 15.54 24.44
C SER A 137 -9.11 16.25 25.74
N GLN A 138 -8.25 17.26 25.65
CA GLN A 138 -7.66 17.94 26.81
C GLN A 138 -8.31 19.31 27.10
N GLY A 139 -9.27 19.74 26.28
CA GLY A 139 -9.96 21.03 26.40
C GLY A 139 -11.41 20.96 26.93
N ASP A 140 -11.88 19.77 27.32
CA ASP A 140 -13.26 19.54 27.81
C ASP A 140 -13.34 19.36 29.35
N TYR A 141 -12.42 19.96 30.11
CA TYR A 141 -12.46 19.98 31.58
C TYR A 141 -12.47 21.41 32.12
#